data_AF-A0A1E4FAN3-F1
#
_entry.id   AF-A0A1E4FAN3-F1
#
_cell.length_a   1.000
_cell.length_b   1.000
_cell.length_c   1.000
_cell.angle_alpha   90.00
_cell.angle_beta   90.00
_cell.angle_gamma   90.00
#
_symmetry.space_group_name_H-M   'P 1'
#
loop_
_entity.id
_entity.type
_entity.pdbx_description
1 polymer ?
#
loop_
_entity_poly.entity_id
_entity_poly.type
_entity_poly.pdbx_seq_one_letter_code
_entity_poly.pdbx_strand_id
1 'polypeptide(L)'
;MQWLNLRIRWITEGSLIPDEQSSRARIVAAEMMPEDFDLISSVLRLEFSAPAHLKEQFSEFCSWADARFESIFLMLRQCGAAAVPVLRRITTGVYDWQQGMALGVLADLASQGFDTEATAQLVSRELKYWRYETLQRGLNGVCKLAACNESVADALLKLGADWGKDDPIEELGILETLSVFAPNVAARREAELYNLMRQAGRGVPRPPILEGFVVDEAGEVFGELPEASGLTEDYHAIRAALALNRIYPDRPEPREQLEHWRDHHGNKSVREQLAELL
;
A
#
# COMPACT_ATOMS: atom_id res chain seq x y z
N MET A 1 -7.16 -21.41 20.73
CA MET A 1 -6.23 -20.26 20.87
C MET A 1 -4.76 -20.67 20.78
N GLN A 2 -4.27 -21.60 21.61
CA GLN A 2 -2.84 -22.00 21.61
C GLN A 2 -2.36 -22.57 20.26
N TRP A 3 -3.16 -23.42 19.60
CA TRP A 3 -2.86 -23.96 18.27
C TRP A 3 -2.65 -22.85 17.23
N LEU A 4 -3.66 -21.97 17.06
CA LEU A 4 -3.62 -20.90 16.05
C LEU A 4 -2.43 -19.97 16.25
N ASN A 5 -2.14 -19.61 17.50
CA ASN A 5 -0.98 -18.81 17.86
C ASN A 5 0.36 -19.46 17.44
N LEU A 6 0.51 -20.76 17.67
CA LEU A 6 1.70 -21.52 17.25
C LEU A 6 1.80 -21.64 15.73
N ARG A 7 0.68 -21.84 15.02
CA ARG A 7 0.65 -21.90 13.55
C ARG A 7 1.01 -20.55 12.94
N ILE A 8 0.52 -19.44 13.50
CA ILE A 8 0.89 -18.09 13.05
C ILE A 8 2.38 -17.83 13.28
N ARG A 9 2.92 -18.20 14.44
CA ARG A 9 4.36 -18.11 14.68
C ARG A 9 5.16 -18.90 13.64
N TRP A 10 4.71 -20.11 13.31
CA TRP A 10 5.33 -20.93 12.27
C TRP A 10 5.25 -20.26 10.89
N ILE A 11 4.16 -19.57 10.54
CA ILE A 11 4.11 -18.75 9.32
C ILE A 11 5.14 -17.61 9.40
N THR A 12 5.19 -16.87 10.50
CA THR A 12 6.11 -15.74 10.72
C THR A 12 7.57 -16.15 10.63
N GLU A 13 7.95 -17.28 11.22
CA GLU A 13 9.30 -17.85 11.06
C GLU A 13 9.67 -18.10 9.60
N GLY A 14 8.68 -18.41 8.75
CA GLY A 14 8.86 -18.58 7.31
C GLY A 14 9.09 -17.27 6.55
N SER A 15 8.94 -16.08 7.17
CA SER A 15 9.21 -14.80 6.49
C SER A 15 10.71 -14.55 6.27
N LEU A 16 11.57 -15.30 6.96
CA LEU A 16 13.02 -15.24 6.78
C LEU A 16 13.49 -15.96 5.49
N ILE A 17 12.61 -16.70 4.83
CA ILE A 17 12.92 -17.53 3.66
C ILE A 17 11.95 -17.17 2.53
N PRO A 18 12.46 -16.86 1.31
CA PRO A 18 11.60 -16.54 0.17
C PRO A 18 10.54 -17.61 -0.07
N ASP A 19 9.31 -17.18 -0.38
CA ASP A 19 8.13 -18.00 -0.70
C ASP A 19 7.60 -18.95 0.41
N GLU A 20 8.34 -19.11 1.50
CA GLU A 20 7.97 -20.04 2.56
C GLU A 20 6.81 -19.51 3.41
N GLN A 21 6.82 -18.22 3.75
CA GLN A 21 5.71 -17.58 4.46
C GLN A 21 4.36 -17.78 3.75
N SER A 22 4.32 -17.53 2.44
CA SER A 22 3.13 -17.71 1.61
C SER A 22 2.67 -19.17 1.56
N SER A 23 3.62 -20.10 1.44
CA SER A 23 3.31 -21.54 1.41
C SER A 23 2.77 -22.03 2.75
N ARG A 24 3.38 -21.61 3.86
CA ARG A 24 2.91 -21.93 5.22
C ARG A 24 1.55 -21.32 5.49
N ALA A 25 1.32 -20.06 5.10
CA ALA A 25 0.03 -19.40 5.25
C ALA A 25 -1.11 -20.17 4.55
N ARG A 26 -0.85 -20.68 3.34
CA ARG A 26 -1.81 -21.52 2.60
C ARG A 26 -2.13 -22.83 3.32
N ILE A 27 -1.11 -23.49 3.88
CA ILE A 27 -1.29 -24.73 4.64
C ILE A 27 -2.16 -24.48 5.87
N VAL A 28 -1.84 -23.44 6.66
CA VAL A 28 -2.62 -23.12 7.87
C VAL A 28 -4.05 -22.71 7.51
N ALA A 29 -4.24 -21.93 6.44
CA ALA A 29 -5.57 -21.55 5.98
C ALA A 29 -6.45 -22.76 5.62
N ALA A 30 -5.86 -23.81 5.02
CA ALA A 30 -6.57 -25.05 4.71
C ALA A 30 -6.95 -25.89 5.95
N GLU A 31 -6.30 -25.63 7.09
CA GLU A 31 -6.56 -26.30 8.37
C GLU A 31 -7.51 -25.52 9.27
N MET A 32 -7.84 -24.27 8.94
CA MET A 32 -8.68 -23.42 9.78
C MET A 32 -10.12 -23.94 9.87
N MET A 33 -10.63 -23.99 11.09
CA MET A 33 -12.04 -24.29 11.38
C MET A 33 -12.83 -23.00 11.60
N PRO A 34 -14.17 -23.00 11.43
CA PRO A 34 -15.00 -21.81 11.62
C PRO A 34 -14.81 -21.10 12.97
N GLU A 35 -14.63 -21.85 14.05
CA GLU A 35 -14.37 -21.33 15.40
C GLU A 35 -13.02 -20.61 15.56
N ASP A 36 -12.06 -20.88 14.68
CA ASP A 36 -10.75 -20.25 14.75
C ASP A 36 -10.80 -18.77 14.34
N PHE A 37 -11.76 -18.38 13.50
CA PHE A 37 -11.94 -16.98 13.08
C PHE A 37 -12.33 -16.08 14.26
N ASP A 38 -13.01 -16.60 15.27
CA ASP A 38 -13.35 -15.84 16.47
C ASP A 38 -12.14 -15.59 17.39
N LEU A 39 -11.06 -16.34 17.20
CA LEU A 39 -9.81 -16.18 17.96
C LEU A 39 -8.88 -15.12 17.36
N ILE A 40 -9.08 -14.71 16.11
CA ILE A 40 -8.17 -13.82 15.37
C ILE A 40 -7.95 -12.50 16.13
N SER A 41 -9.02 -11.86 16.63
CA SER A 41 -8.91 -10.61 17.38
C SER A 41 -8.07 -10.76 18.65
N SER A 42 -8.10 -11.92 19.30
CA SER A 42 -7.21 -12.20 20.44
C SER A 42 -5.78 -12.43 19.99
N VAL A 43 -5.55 -13.16 18.89
CA VAL A 43 -4.21 -13.48 18.41
C VAL A 43 -3.45 -12.26 17.87
N LEU A 44 -4.16 -11.28 17.30
CA LEU A 44 -3.58 -9.99 16.91
C LEU A 44 -2.99 -9.20 18.10
N ARG A 45 -3.32 -9.57 19.34
CA ARG A 45 -2.81 -8.91 20.56
C ARG A 45 -1.71 -9.72 21.26
N LEU A 46 -1.19 -10.76 20.63
CA LEU A 46 -0.19 -11.66 21.19
C LEU A 46 1.15 -11.52 20.48
N GLU A 47 2.22 -11.76 21.24
CA GLU A 47 3.59 -11.92 20.74
C GLU A 47 4.11 -10.72 19.94
N PHE A 48 4.12 -9.54 20.55
CA PHE A 48 4.72 -8.32 19.98
C PHE A 48 6.26 -8.33 19.96
N SER A 49 6.89 -9.35 20.53
CA SER A 49 8.36 -9.48 20.56
C SER A 49 8.77 -10.87 20.10
N ALA A 50 9.89 -10.91 19.37
CA ALA A 50 10.43 -12.16 18.85
C ALA A 50 10.76 -13.15 19.97
N PRO A 51 10.50 -14.46 19.77
CA PRO A 51 11.07 -15.52 20.58
C PRO A 51 12.59 -15.38 20.70
N ALA A 52 13.17 -15.82 21.82
CA ALA A 52 14.60 -15.62 22.11
C ALA A 52 15.55 -16.09 21.00
N HIS A 53 15.20 -17.20 20.32
CA HIS A 53 16.01 -17.78 19.24
C HIS A 53 15.90 -17.03 17.90
N LEU A 54 14.96 -16.08 17.77
CA LEU A 54 14.74 -15.25 16.57
C LEU A 54 15.07 -13.78 16.81
N LYS A 55 15.54 -13.43 18.02
CA LYS A 55 15.71 -12.03 18.44
C LYS A 55 16.74 -11.28 17.60
N GLU A 56 17.76 -11.96 17.09
CA GLU A 56 18.79 -11.35 16.24
C GLU A 56 18.24 -11.04 14.84
N GLN A 57 17.44 -11.96 14.29
CA GLN A 57 16.83 -11.84 12.96
C GLN A 57 15.73 -10.77 12.92
N PHE A 58 15.05 -10.53 14.06
CA PHE A 58 14.04 -9.49 14.23
C PHE A 58 14.49 -8.46 15.26
N SER A 59 15.64 -7.84 14.99
CA SER A 59 16.29 -6.88 15.91
C SER A 59 15.82 -5.44 15.72
N GLU A 60 15.24 -5.11 14.58
CA GLU A 60 14.69 -3.78 14.28
C GLU A 60 13.38 -3.52 15.05
N PHE A 61 13.08 -2.24 15.27
CA PHE A 61 11.87 -1.80 15.95
C PHE A 61 10.62 -2.38 15.27
N CYS A 62 9.75 -3.04 16.05
CA CYS A 62 8.50 -3.66 15.58
C CYS A 62 8.62 -4.75 14.50
N SER A 63 9.81 -5.08 13.99
CA SER A 63 10.02 -6.04 12.89
C SER A 63 9.29 -7.39 13.06
N TRP A 64 9.31 -7.96 14.28
CA TRP A 64 8.56 -9.18 14.58
C TRP A 64 7.05 -9.00 14.55
N ALA A 65 6.54 -7.90 15.12
CA ALA A 65 5.12 -7.63 15.17
C ALA A 65 4.56 -7.41 13.75
N ASP A 66 5.29 -6.68 12.90
CA ASP A 66 4.91 -6.43 11.51
C ASP A 66 4.88 -7.73 10.70
N ALA A 67 5.95 -8.53 10.74
CA ALA A 67 6.00 -9.83 10.06
C ALA A 67 4.89 -10.77 10.54
N ARG A 68 4.52 -10.68 11.82
CA ARG A 68 3.42 -11.45 12.40
C ARG A 68 2.05 -10.98 11.90
N PHE A 69 1.80 -9.67 11.83
CA PHE A 69 0.57 -9.15 11.25
C PHE A 69 0.44 -9.54 9.77
N GLU A 70 1.50 -9.38 8.99
CA GLU A 70 1.54 -9.82 7.60
C GLU A 70 1.19 -11.30 7.46
N SER A 71 1.75 -12.15 8.33
CA SER A 71 1.47 -13.59 8.35
C SER A 71 -0.01 -13.89 8.61
N ILE A 72 -0.64 -13.17 9.54
CA ILE A 72 -2.06 -13.33 9.86
C ILE A 72 -2.92 -12.93 8.66
N PHE A 73 -2.66 -11.77 8.07
CA PHE A 73 -3.46 -11.27 6.94
C PHE A 73 -3.21 -12.04 5.65
N LEU A 74 -2.01 -12.58 5.46
CA LEU A 74 -1.69 -13.50 4.36
C LEU A 74 -2.48 -14.80 4.50
N MET A 75 -2.56 -15.39 5.70
CA MET A 75 -3.40 -16.55 5.98
C MET A 75 -4.89 -16.24 5.75
N LEU A 76 -5.39 -15.12 6.28
CA LEU A 76 -6.79 -14.71 6.08
C LEU A 76 -7.14 -14.51 4.60
N ARG A 77 -6.22 -13.98 3.78
CA ARG A 77 -6.40 -13.89 2.32
C ARG A 77 -6.60 -15.28 1.71
N GLN A 78 -5.84 -16.30 2.14
CA GLN A 78 -5.97 -17.68 1.65
C GLN A 78 -7.29 -18.33 2.09
N CYS A 79 -7.90 -17.91 3.20
CA CYS A 79 -9.20 -18.41 3.65
C CYS A 79 -10.39 -17.91 2.80
N GLY A 80 -10.19 -16.93 1.92
CA GLY A 80 -11.22 -16.44 1.01
C GLY A 80 -12.50 -15.97 1.70
N ALA A 81 -13.66 -16.43 1.21
CA ALA A 81 -14.98 -16.06 1.74
C ALA A 81 -15.13 -16.23 3.26
N ALA A 82 -14.50 -17.25 3.84
CA ALA A 82 -14.62 -17.54 5.27
C ALA A 82 -14.00 -16.45 6.15
N ALA A 83 -13.01 -15.71 5.64
CA ALA A 83 -12.37 -14.61 6.37
C ALA A 83 -13.15 -13.30 6.34
N VAL A 84 -14.09 -13.13 5.40
CA VAL A 84 -14.82 -11.86 5.20
C VAL A 84 -15.44 -11.32 6.50
N PRO A 85 -16.15 -12.12 7.33
CA PRO A 85 -16.78 -11.60 8.55
C PRO A 85 -15.76 -11.04 9.56
N VAL A 86 -14.61 -11.71 9.73
CA VAL A 86 -13.59 -11.25 10.67
C VAL A 86 -12.83 -10.04 10.15
N LEU A 87 -12.53 -10.01 8.85
CA LEU A 87 -11.90 -8.85 8.20
C LEU A 87 -12.80 -7.62 8.33
N ARG A 88 -14.10 -7.76 8.07
CA ARG A 88 -15.09 -6.68 8.24
C ARG A 88 -15.12 -6.16 9.67
N ARG A 89 -15.14 -7.05 10.68
CA ARG A 89 -15.08 -6.66 12.11
C ARG A 89 -13.85 -5.83 12.44
N ILE A 90 -12.68 -6.22 11.91
CA ILE A 90 -11.43 -5.49 12.15
C ILE A 90 -11.46 -4.13 11.44
N THR A 91 -11.88 -4.10 10.17
CA THR A 91 -11.98 -2.86 9.37
C THR A 91 -12.93 -1.83 9.98
N THR A 92 -14.03 -2.25 10.61
CA THR A 92 -14.98 -1.33 11.27
C THR A 92 -14.74 -1.16 12.78
N GLY A 93 -13.64 -1.71 13.30
CA GLY A 93 -13.29 -1.66 14.71
C GLY A 93 -12.67 -0.33 15.15
N VAL A 94 -12.15 -0.31 16.38
CA VAL A 94 -11.33 0.80 16.89
C VAL A 94 -10.05 0.88 16.06
N TYR A 95 -9.64 2.10 15.71
CA TYR A 95 -8.40 2.36 14.98
C TYR A 95 -7.21 1.68 15.66
N ASP A 96 -6.51 0.84 14.89
CA ASP A 96 -5.26 0.19 15.24
C ASP A 96 -4.56 -0.19 13.91
N TRP A 97 -3.26 -0.48 13.94
CA TRP A 97 -2.44 -0.71 12.75
C TRP A 97 -2.97 -1.83 11.83
N GLN A 98 -3.72 -2.79 12.39
CA GLN A 98 -4.28 -3.92 11.66
C GLN A 98 -5.52 -3.53 10.84
N GLN A 99 -6.13 -2.36 11.06
CA GLN A 99 -7.30 -1.89 10.33
C GLN A 99 -7.01 -1.72 8.84
N GLY A 100 -5.86 -1.14 8.49
CA GLY A 100 -5.45 -0.94 7.09
C GLY A 100 -5.15 -2.25 6.37
N MET A 101 -4.49 -3.19 7.04
CA MET A 101 -4.25 -4.54 6.49
C MET A 101 -5.57 -5.31 6.28
N ALA A 102 -6.49 -5.23 7.23
CA ALA A 102 -7.81 -5.85 7.11
C ALA A 102 -8.61 -5.25 5.94
N LEU A 103 -8.61 -3.91 5.81
CA LEU A 103 -9.23 -3.21 4.69
C LEU A 103 -8.65 -3.68 3.36
N GLY A 104 -7.31 -3.75 3.25
CA GLY A 104 -6.63 -4.19 2.04
C GLY A 104 -7.02 -5.61 1.64
N VAL A 105 -7.02 -6.57 2.58
CA VAL A 105 -7.42 -7.95 2.28
C VAL A 105 -8.91 -8.05 1.98
N LEU A 106 -9.77 -7.35 2.72
CA LEU A 106 -11.22 -7.35 2.50
C LEU A 106 -11.56 -6.84 1.09
N ALA A 107 -10.96 -5.72 0.68
CA ALA A 107 -11.18 -5.14 -0.64
C ALA A 107 -10.59 -6.00 -1.77
N ASP A 108 -9.43 -6.62 -1.56
CA ASP A 108 -8.82 -7.58 -2.50
C ASP A 108 -9.73 -8.81 -2.71
N LEU A 109 -10.27 -9.38 -1.64
CA LEU A 109 -11.24 -10.49 -1.73
C LEU A 109 -12.54 -10.04 -2.42
N ALA A 110 -13.04 -8.85 -2.12
CA ALA A 110 -14.21 -8.29 -2.78
C ALA A 110 -13.99 -8.09 -4.29
N SER A 111 -12.79 -7.69 -4.71
CA SER A 111 -12.44 -7.58 -6.14
C SER A 111 -12.47 -8.93 -6.87
N GLN A 112 -12.29 -10.02 -6.13
CA GLN A 112 -12.34 -11.40 -6.63
C GLN A 112 -13.76 -12.01 -6.56
N GLY A 113 -14.77 -11.25 -6.15
CA GLY A 113 -16.18 -11.68 -6.09
C GLY A 113 -16.70 -12.06 -4.70
N PHE A 114 -15.89 -11.97 -3.65
CA PHE A 114 -16.33 -12.31 -2.29
C PHE A 114 -16.98 -11.11 -1.59
N ASP A 115 -18.30 -11.16 -1.40
CA ASP A 115 -19.05 -10.12 -0.69
C ASP A 115 -18.83 -8.71 -1.29
N THR A 116 -18.75 -8.64 -2.62
CA THR A 116 -18.34 -7.45 -3.38
C THR A 116 -19.24 -6.26 -3.06
N GLU A 117 -20.56 -6.42 -3.12
CA GLU A 117 -21.50 -5.31 -2.98
C GLU A 117 -21.45 -4.70 -1.56
N ALA A 118 -21.52 -5.52 -0.52
CA ALA A 118 -21.48 -5.03 0.86
C ALA A 118 -20.10 -4.44 1.23
N THR A 119 -19.02 -4.92 0.60
CA THR A 119 -17.69 -4.34 0.78
C THR A 119 -17.55 -3.03 0.03
N ALA A 120 -18.00 -2.96 -1.22
CA ALA A 120 -17.99 -1.74 -2.01
C ALA A 120 -18.80 -0.62 -1.33
N GLN A 121 -20.00 -0.93 -0.84
CA GLN A 121 -20.82 0.04 -0.10
C GLN A 121 -20.15 0.53 1.18
N LEU A 122 -19.46 -0.36 1.92
CA LEU A 122 -18.70 0.02 3.10
C LEU A 122 -17.55 0.96 2.70
N VAL A 123 -16.73 0.54 1.74
CA VAL A 123 -15.55 1.30 1.30
C VAL A 123 -15.96 2.65 0.75
N SER A 124 -16.87 2.73 -0.23
CA SER A 124 -17.26 4.00 -0.85
C SER A 124 -17.87 5.00 0.14
N ARG A 125 -18.50 4.52 1.22
CA ARG A 125 -19.09 5.37 2.26
C ARG A 125 -18.07 5.85 3.29
N GLU A 126 -17.18 4.95 3.74
CA GLU A 126 -16.29 5.18 4.88
C GLU A 126 -14.91 5.74 4.48
N LEU A 127 -14.54 5.66 3.20
CA LEU A 127 -13.19 5.97 2.71
C LEU A 127 -12.65 7.33 3.19
N LYS A 128 -13.48 8.38 3.20
CA LYS A 128 -13.09 9.73 3.66
C LYS A 128 -12.96 9.89 5.19
N TYR A 129 -13.39 8.90 5.97
CA TYR A 129 -13.36 8.92 7.43
C TYR A 129 -12.23 8.07 8.01
N TRP A 130 -11.64 7.17 7.22
CA TRP A 130 -10.44 6.45 7.63
C TRP A 130 -9.24 7.40 7.72
N ARG A 131 -8.37 7.11 8.69
CA ARG A 131 -7.10 7.84 8.82
C ARG A 131 -6.21 7.56 7.62
N TYR A 132 -5.35 8.52 7.31
CA TYR A 132 -4.39 8.45 6.22
C TYR A 132 -3.60 7.13 6.21
N GLU A 133 -3.06 6.72 7.36
CA GLU A 133 -2.23 5.52 7.50
C GLU A 133 -3.02 4.22 7.30
N THR A 134 -4.32 4.23 7.58
CA THR A 134 -5.22 3.10 7.28
C THR A 134 -5.42 2.96 5.79
N LEU A 135 -5.67 4.09 5.12
CA LEU A 135 -5.86 4.13 3.67
C LEU A 135 -4.59 3.71 2.94
N GLN A 136 -3.43 4.28 3.28
CA GLN A 136 -2.16 3.94 2.64
C GLN A 136 -1.84 2.44 2.74
N ARG A 137 -2.05 1.83 3.92
CA ARG A 137 -1.85 0.38 4.09
C ARG A 137 -2.86 -0.49 3.33
N GLY A 138 -4.10 -0.02 3.16
CA GLY A 138 -5.18 -0.73 2.47
C GLY A 138 -5.29 -0.45 0.96
N LEU A 139 -4.55 0.54 0.45
CA LEU A 139 -4.82 1.21 -0.83
C LEU A 139 -4.79 0.23 -2.01
N ASN A 140 -3.83 -0.70 -2.04
CA ASN A 140 -3.72 -1.70 -3.12
C ASN A 140 -5.02 -2.51 -3.28
N GLY A 141 -5.59 -2.99 -2.16
CA GLY A 141 -6.84 -3.74 -2.17
C GLY A 141 -8.02 -2.88 -2.60
N VAL A 142 -8.09 -1.63 -2.11
CA VAL A 142 -9.13 -0.67 -2.49
C VAL A 142 -9.06 -0.34 -3.98
N CYS A 143 -7.87 -0.16 -4.55
CA CYS A 143 -7.68 0.09 -5.99
C CYS A 143 -8.09 -1.12 -6.84
N LYS A 144 -7.78 -2.35 -6.41
CA LYS A 144 -8.29 -3.57 -7.08
C LYS A 144 -9.81 -3.63 -7.07
N LEU A 145 -10.46 -3.26 -5.96
CA LEU A 145 -11.91 -3.18 -5.90
C LEU A 145 -12.46 -2.05 -6.80
N ALA A 146 -11.79 -0.91 -6.86
CA ALA A 146 -12.13 0.18 -7.77
C ALA A 146 -12.09 -0.24 -9.25
N ALA A 147 -11.20 -1.17 -9.62
CA ALA A 147 -11.11 -1.71 -10.98
C ALA A 147 -12.41 -2.39 -11.45
N CYS A 148 -13.19 -2.95 -10.52
CA CYS A 148 -14.43 -3.67 -10.82
C CYS A 148 -15.69 -3.08 -10.17
N ASN A 149 -15.58 -1.94 -9.46
CA ASN A 149 -16.71 -1.28 -8.81
C ASN A 149 -16.66 0.25 -8.93
N GLU A 150 -17.63 0.81 -9.65
CA GLU A 150 -17.69 2.24 -9.99
C GLU A 150 -17.87 3.13 -8.76
N SER A 151 -18.67 2.73 -7.78
CA SER A 151 -18.89 3.50 -6.56
C SER A 151 -17.61 3.67 -5.74
N VAL A 152 -16.75 2.63 -5.72
CA VAL A 152 -15.44 2.70 -5.06
C VAL A 152 -14.47 3.55 -5.89
N ALA A 153 -14.47 3.40 -7.22
CA ALA A 153 -13.67 4.25 -8.11
C ALA A 153 -13.98 5.73 -7.93
N ASP A 154 -15.25 6.11 -7.95
CA ASP A 154 -15.70 7.50 -7.78
C ASP A 154 -15.37 8.04 -6.39
N ALA A 155 -15.55 7.24 -5.34
CA ALA A 155 -15.20 7.63 -3.97
C ALA A 155 -13.69 7.87 -3.82
N LEU A 156 -12.86 7.02 -4.41
CA LEU A 156 -11.41 7.13 -4.34
C LEU A 156 -10.88 8.32 -5.15
N LEU A 157 -11.41 8.55 -6.36
CA LEU A 157 -11.07 9.72 -7.16
C LEU A 157 -11.52 11.02 -6.49
N LYS A 158 -12.68 11.01 -5.82
CA LYS A 158 -13.13 12.15 -5.03
C LYS A 158 -12.21 12.43 -3.85
N LEU A 159 -11.80 11.39 -3.12
CA LEU A 159 -10.84 11.53 -2.02
C LEU A 159 -9.52 12.12 -2.53
N GLY A 160 -8.96 11.55 -3.61
CA GLY A 160 -7.74 12.06 -4.23
C GLY A 160 -7.89 13.53 -4.64
N ALA A 161 -8.99 13.90 -5.27
CA ALA A 161 -9.27 15.29 -5.63
C ALA A 161 -9.36 16.23 -4.42
N ASP A 162 -9.95 15.75 -3.32
CA ASP A 162 -10.09 16.53 -2.10
C ASP A 162 -8.74 16.74 -1.41
N TRP A 163 -7.88 15.71 -1.37
CA TRP A 163 -6.50 15.83 -0.87
C TRP A 163 -5.62 16.68 -1.80
N GLY A 164 -5.78 16.53 -3.11
CA GLY A 164 -5.04 17.25 -4.15
C GLY A 164 -5.23 18.77 -4.14
N LYS A 165 -6.34 19.26 -3.57
CA LYS A 165 -6.57 20.70 -3.37
C LYS A 165 -5.57 21.31 -2.40
N ASP A 166 -5.18 20.55 -1.38
CA ASP A 166 -4.23 20.97 -0.35
C ASP A 166 -2.80 20.57 -0.75
N ASP A 167 -2.63 19.36 -1.29
CA ASP A 167 -1.34 18.81 -1.71
C ASP A 167 -1.50 17.88 -2.94
N PRO A 168 -1.11 18.33 -4.14
CA PRO A 168 -1.17 17.52 -5.37
C PRO A 168 -0.41 16.19 -5.29
N ILE A 169 0.55 16.06 -4.37
CA ILE A 169 1.35 14.84 -4.20
C ILE A 169 0.57 13.76 -3.46
N GLU A 170 -0.37 14.14 -2.59
CA GLU A 170 -1.29 13.20 -1.96
C GLU A 170 -2.25 12.57 -2.97
N GLU A 171 -2.76 13.38 -3.90
CA GLU A 171 -3.54 12.86 -5.03
C GLU A 171 -2.69 11.92 -5.90
N LEU A 172 -1.45 12.31 -6.20
CA LEU A 172 -0.51 11.49 -6.98
C LEU A 172 -0.28 10.12 -6.33
N GLY A 173 -0.20 10.02 -5.00
CA GLY A 173 -0.07 8.73 -4.32
C GLY A 173 -1.23 7.76 -4.60
N ILE A 174 -2.45 8.29 -4.68
CA ILE A 174 -3.65 7.51 -5.05
C ILE A 174 -3.60 7.13 -6.53
N LEU A 175 -3.31 8.10 -7.41
CA LEU A 175 -3.28 7.88 -8.86
C LEU A 175 -2.18 6.91 -9.29
N GLU A 176 -1.03 6.94 -8.62
CA GLU A 176 0.06 5.99 -8.86
C GLU A 176 -0.38 4.56 -8.56
N THR A 177 -1.01 4.33 -7.42
CA THR A 177 -1.51 3.00 -7.05
C THR A 177 -2.65 2.55 -7.99
N LEU A 178 -3.54 3.47 -8.37
CA LEU A 178 -4.57 3.21 -9.38
C LEU A 178 -3.95 2.86 -10.74
N SER A 179 -2.85 3.49 -11.15
CA SER A 179 -2.20 3.17 -12.43
C SER A 179 -1.73 1.71 -12.52
N VAL A 180 -1.47 1.08 -11.37
CA VAL A 180 -1.07 -0.33 -11.28
C VAL A 180 -2.27 -1.27 -11.27
N PHE A 181 -3.29 -0.98 -10.45
CA PHE A 181 -4.39 -1.92 -10.20
C PHE A 181 -5.69 -1.63 -10.96
N ALA A 182 -5.90 -0.38 -11.39
CA ALA A 182 -7.09 0.10 -12.08
C ALA A 182 -6.74 1.24 -13.06
N PRO A 183 -5.92 0.99 -14.10
CA PRO A 183 -5.40 2.03 -14.99
C PRO A 183 -6.50 2.82 -15.72
N ASN A 184 -7.64 2.18 -16.02
CA ASN A 184 -8.84 2.82 -16.57
C ASN A 184 -9.48 3.84 -15.61
N VAL A 185 -9.36 3.65 -14.30
CA VAL A 185 -9.83 4.61 -13.29
C VAL A 185 -8.83 5.75 -13.14
N ALA A 186 -7.53 5.44 -13.09
CA ALA A 186 -6.48 6.47 -13.07
C ALA A 186 -6.55 7.40 -14.29
N ALA A 187 -6.84 6.85 -15.47
CA ALA A 187 -7.03 7.59 -16.73
C ALA A 187 -8.07 8.72 -16.65
N ARG A 188 -9.04 8.63 -15.73
CA ARG A 188 -10.06 9.69 -15.52
C ARG A 188 -9.46 10.98 -14.96
N ARG A 189 -8.23 10.93 -14.44
CA ARG A 189 -7.43 12.05 -13.91
C ARG A 189 -6.15 12.25 -14.72
N GLU A 190 -6.21 11.95 -16.02
CA GLU A 190 -5.09 12.11 -16.94
C GLU A 190 -4.55 13.54 -16.95
N ALA A 191 -5.42 14.56 -16.93
CA ALA A 191 -5.01 15.96 -16.98
C ALA A 191 -4.12 16.34 -15.79
N GLU A 192 -4.47 15.85 -14.60
CA GLU A 192 -3.73 16.07 -13.36
C GLU A 192 -2.35 15.41 -13.42
N LEU A 193 -2.27 14.18 -13.95
CA LEU A 193 -1.00 13.49 -14.16
C LEU A 193 -0.09 14.23 -15.15
N TYR A 194 -0.63 14.70 -16.29
CA TYR A 194 0.15 15.49 -17.25
C TYR A 194 0.59 16.84 -16.66
N ASN A 195 -0.27 17.49 -15.86
CA ASN A 195 0.09 18.73 -15.19
C ASN A 195 1.28 18.53 -14.24
N LEU A 196 1.28 17.44 -13.44
CA LEU A 196 2.39 17.10 -12.56
C LEU A 196 3.65 16.72 -13.33
N MET A 197 3.54 15.88 -14.37
CA MET A 197 4.66 15.50 -15.22
C MET A 197 5.35 16.72 -15.86
N ARG A 198 4.58 17.72 -16.28
CA ARG A 198 5.10 18.93 -16.94
C ARG A 198 5.66 19.97 -15.98
N GLN A 199 5.57 19.77 -14.67
CA GLN A 199 6.20 20.63 -13.66
C GLN A 199 7.69 20.34 -13.46
N ALA A 200 8.30 19.60 -14.38
CA ALA A 200 9.73 19.33 -14.44
C ALA A 200 10.58 20.62 -14.29
N GLY A 201 11.67 20.55 -13.53
CA GLY A 201 12.62 21.63 -13.26
C GLY A 201 12.12 22.71 -12.31
N ARG A 202 10.87 22.63 -11.85
CA ARG A 202 10.29 23.60 -10.90
C ARG A 202 10.17 23.06 -9.49
N GLY A 203 10.16 21.73 -9.36
CA GLY A 203 9.77 21.03 -8.14
C GLY A 203 8.32 21.34 -7.79
N VAL A 204 7.62 20.40 -7.17
CA VAL A 204 6.54 20.79 -6.25
C VAL A 204 7.26 20.87 -4.90
N PRO A 205 7.54 22.06 -4.34
CA PRO A 205 8.26 22.15 -3.09
C PRO A 205 7.40 21.50 -2.00
N ARG A 206 7.76 20.27 -1.60
CA ARG A 206 7.08 19.54 -0.54
C ARG A 206 7.98 19.48 0.68
N PRO A 207 7.53 20.01 1.84
CA PRO A 207 8.29 19.91 3.08
C PRO A 207 8.69 18.46 3.37
N PRO A 208 9.95 18.18 3.78
CA PRO A 208 10.41 16.82 4.05
C PRO A 208 9.52 16.05 5.03
N ILE A 209 8.95 16.72 6.04
CA ILE A 209 8.05 16.08 6.99
C ILE A 209 6.77 15.51 6.33
N LEU A 210 6.27 16.17 5.28
CA LEU A 210 5.10 15.70 4.52
C LEU A 210 5.45 14.54 3.58
N GLU A 211 6.75 14.34 3.32
CA GLU A 211 7.28 13.16 2.62
C GLU A 211 7.66 12.02 3.57
N GLY A 212 7.40 12.19 4.87
CA GLY A 212 7.69 11.17 5.89
C GLY A 212 9.12 11.19 6.43
N PHE A 213 9.91 12.23 6.14
CA PHE A 213 11.24 12.37 6.74
C PHE A 213 11.18 12.74 8.21
N VAL A 214 12.11 12.20 8.99
CA VAL A 214 12.32 12.61 10.38
C VAL A 214 13.08 13.93 10.36
N VAL A 215 12.51 14.94 11.00
CA VAL A 215 13.13 16.26 11.15
C VAL A 215 13.31 16.52 12.65
N ASP A 216 14.49 16.97 13.07
CA ASP A 216 14.72 17.33 14.48
C ASP A 216 14.13 18.70 14.85
N GLU A 217 14.31 19.08 16.12
CA GLU A 217 13.87 20.37 16.65
C GLU A 217 14.56 21.58 15.99
N ALA A 218 15.74 21.37 15.37
CA ALA A 218 16.48 22.39 14.65
C ALA A 218 16.07 22.51 13.17
N GLY A 219 15.24 21.59 12.66
CA GLY A 219 14.83 21.53 11.26
C GLY A 219 15.75 20.68 10.38
N GLU A 220 16.70 19.97 10.96
CA GLU A 220 17.62 19.08 10.24
C GLU A 220 16.93 17.75 9.92
N VAL A 221 17.12 17.27 8.69
CA VAL A 221 16.52 16.02 8.22
C VAL A 221 17.44 14.84 8.54
N PHE A 222 16.91 13.82 9.21
CA PHE A 222 17.65 12.60 9.60
C PHE A 222 17.24 11.39 8.77
N GLY A 223 18.26 10.59 8.43
CA GLY A 223 18.14 9.39 7.60
C GLY A 223 19.09 9.49 6.41
N GLU A 224 19.34 8.36 5.72
CA GLU A 224 19.73 8.47 4.33
C GLU A 224 18.55 9.15 3.64
N LEU A 225 18.67 10.45 3.37
CA LEU A 225 18.02 11.01 2.20
C LEU A 225 18.51 10.09 1.08
N PRO A 226 17.69 9.22 0.44
CA PRO A 226 18.10 8.75 -0.85
C PRO A 226 18.56 10.00 -1.59
N GLU A 227 19.66 9.97 -2.32
CA GLU A 227 19.96 11.11 -3.20
C GLU A 227 18.74 11.40 -4.14
N ALA A 228 17.76 10.47 -4.20
CA ALA A 228 16.43 10.53 -4.78
C ALA A 228 15.22 10.82 -3.84
N SER A 229 15.37 11.18 -2.56
CA SER A 229 14.24 11.56 -1.69
C SER A 229 13.77 12.97 -1.97
N GLY A 230 12.83 13.14 -2.91
CA GLY A 230 11.93 14.30 -2.99
C GLY A 230 12.56 15.71 -3.14
N LEU A 231 13.89 15.84 -3.11
CA LEU A 231 14.64 17.09 -3.21
C LEU A 231 15.38 17.20 -4.54
N THR A 232 15.32 16.17 -5.39
CA THR A 232 15.72 16.33 -6.78
C THR A 232 14.62 17.10 -7.50
N GLU A 233 15.01 18.09 -8.30
CA GLU A 233 14.20 18.54 -9.43
C GLU A 233 13.58 17.29 -10.09
N ASP A 234 12.29 17.31 -10.41
CA ASP A 234 11.57 16.26 -11.16
C ASP A 234 11.03 15.02 -10.43
N TYR A 235 11.27 14.79 -9.13
CA TYR A 235 10.84 13.53 -8.48
C TYR A 235 9.34 13.19 -8.68
N HIS A 236 8.44 14.12 -8.40
CA HIS A 236 7.00 13.93 -8.60
C HIS A 236 6.60 13.90 -10.08
N ALA A 237 7.33 14.63 -10.92
CA ALA A 237 7.11 14.62 -12.36
C ALA A 237 7.43 13.25 -12.96
N ILE A 238 8.52 12.61 -12.50
CA ILE A 238 8.90 11.24 -12.85
C ILE A 238 7.83 10.25 -12.39
N ARG A 239 7.36 10.35 -11.14
CA ARG A 239 6.26 9.49 -10.62
C ARG A 239 4.99 9.61 -11.47
N ALA A 240 4.60 10.83 -11.84
CA ALA A 240 3.46 11.07 -12.72
C ALA A 240 3.67 10.50 -14.14
N ALA A 241 4.88 10.64 -14.70
CA ALA A 241 5.22 10.06 -16.00
C ALA A 241 5.20 8.53 -15.98
N LEU A 242 5.71 7.89 -14.91
CA LEU A 242 5.62 6.44 -14.74
C LEU A 242 4.17 5.97 -14.68
N ALA A 243 3.30 6.68 -13.95
CA ALA A 243 1.87 6.40 -13.93
C ALA A 243 1.24 6.53 -15.32
N LEU A 244 1.52 7.62 -16.04
CA LEU A 244 1.05 7.83 -17.42
C LEU A 244 1.54 6.74 -18.38
N ASN A 245 2.80 6.33 -18.28
CA ASN A 245 3.37 5.28 -19.12
C ASN A 245 2.73 3.90 -18.85
N ARG A 246 2.31 3.62 -17.60
CA ARG A 246 1.53 2.41 -17.28
C ARG A 246 0.11 2.46 -17.86
N ILE A 247 -0.53 3.63 -17.81
CA ILE A 247 -1.90 3.82 -18.32
C ILE A 247 -1.91 3.81 -19.87
N TYR A 248 -0.89 4.41 -20.49
CA TYR A 248 -0.81 4.66 -21.92
C TYR A 248 0.57 4.26 -22.49
N PRO A 249 0.92 2.96 -22.54
CA PRO A 249 2.24 2.50 -22.97
C PRO A 249 2.55 2.84 -24.44
N ASP A 250 1.51 3.02 -25.27
CA ASP A 250 1.66 3.34 -26.69
C ASP A 250 1.80 4.85 -26.96
N ARG A 251 1.67 5.71 -25.94
CA ARG A 251 1.82 7.16 -26.12
C ARG A 251 3.29 7.55 -25.97
N PRO A 252 3.87 8.28 -26.94
CA PRO A 252 5.29 8.59 -26.92
C PRO A 252 5.65 9.59 -25.82
N GLU A 253 4.83 10.61 -25.55
CA GLU A 253 5.20 11.74 -24.67
C GLU A 253 5.68 11.29 -23.26
N PRO A 254 4.96 10.43 -22.49
CA PRO A 254 5.47 9.97 -21.19
C PRO A 254 6.76 9.16 -21.29
N ARG A 255 6.87 8.29 -22.30
CA ARG A 255 8.03 7.43 -22.52
C ARG A 255 9.26 8.25 -22.90
N GLU A 256 9.13 9.17 -23.86
CA GLU A 256 10.20 10.06 -24.29
C GLU A 256 10.69 10.95 -23.14
N GLN A 257 9.80 11.44 -22.29
CA GLN A 257 10.17 12.23 -21.12
C GLN A 257 10.95 11.38 -20.09
N LEU A 258 10.52 10.15 -19.83
CA LEU A 258 11.24 9.21 -18.96
C LEU A 258 12.63 8.86 -19.51
N GLU A 259 12.74 8.63 -20.81
CA GLU A 259 14.03 8.38 -21.48
C GLU A 259 14.93 9.63 -21.45
N HIS A 260 14.35 10.83 -21.59
CA HIS A 260 15.09 12.07 -21.45
C HIS A 260 15.72 12.20 -20.06
N TRP A 261 14.95 11.95 -18.99
CA TRP A 261 15.48 11.93 -17.63
C TRP A 261 16.51 10.82 -17.41
N ARG A 262 16.28 9.60 -17.91
CA ARG A 262 17.25 8.51 -17.84
C ARG A 262 18.61 8.93 -18.42
N ASP A 263 18.62 9.65 -19.53
CA ASP A 263 19.85 9.98 -20.26
C ASP A 263 20.52 11.28 -19.76
N HIS A 264 19.74 12.25 -19.26
CA HIS A 264 20.21 13.62 -19.02
C HIS A 264 19.98 14.17 -17.61
N HIS A 265 19.24 13.48 -16.74
CA HIS A 265 18.95 13.99 -15.40
C HIS A 265 20.24 14.22 -14.59
N GLY A 266 20.33 15.30 -13.80
CA GLY A 266 21.56 15.67 -13.09
C GLY A 266 22.02 14.62 -12.05
N ASN A 267 21.06 13.94 -11.41
CA ASN A 267 21.34 12.88 -10.44
C ASN A 267 21.56 11.52 -11.11
N LYS A 268 22.72 10.90 -10.83
CA LYS A 268 23.11 9.58 -11.36
C LYS A 268 22.20 8.44 -10.86
N SER A 269 21.82 8.44 -9.59
CA SER A 269 20.94 7.40 -9.02
C SER A 269 19.58 7.39 -9.72
N VAL A 270 19.01 8.57 -10.01
CA VAL A 270 17.76 8.68 -10.77
C VAL A 270 17.92 8.08 -12.17
N ARG A 271 19.03 8.37 -12.86
CA ARG A 271 19.32 7.79 -14.19
C ARG A 271 19.41 6.26 -14.16
N GLU A 272 20.10 5.70 -13.16
CA GLU A 272 20.25 4.26 -12.98
C GLU A 272 18.91 3.57 -12.67
N GLN A 273 18.12 4.13 -11.76
CA GLN A 273 16.78 3.61 -11.44
C GLN A 273 15.84 3.64 -12.66
N LEU A 274 15.86 4.73 -13.44
CA LEU A 274 15.07 4.81 -14.67
C LEU A 274 15.54 3.82 -15.73
N ALA A 275 16.85 3.52 -15.80
CA ALA A 275 17.37 2.51 -16.73
C ALA A 275 16.94 1.08 -16.38
N GLU A 276 16.70 0.78 -15.09
CA GLU A 276 16.16 -0.51 -14.66
C GLU A 276 14.66 -0.65 -14.92
N LEU A 277 13.92 0.47 -14.91
CA LEU A 277 12.46 0.50 -15.06
C LEU A 277 11.97 0.54 -16.52
N LEU A 278 12.78 1.03 -17.46
CA LEU A 278 12.40 1.30 -18.86
C LEU A 278 12.83 0.22 -19.84
#